data_AF-A0A7C6KWS9-F1
#
_entry.id   AF-A0A7C6KWS9-F1
#
_cell.length_a   1.000
_cell.length_b   1.000
_cell.length_c   1.000
_cell.angle_alpha   90.00
_cell.angle_beta   90.00
_cell.angle_gamma   90.00
#
_symmetry.space_group_name_H-M   'P 1'
#
loop_
_entity.id
_entity.type
_entity.pdbx_description
1 polymer ?
#
loop_
_entity_poly.entity_id
_entity_poly.type
_entity_poly.pdbx_seq_one_letter_code
_entity_poly.pdbx_strand_id
1 'polypeptide(L)'
;MIWPLTTTSSLLVREKGKINSASGEKNKELLAACREFEAIFYQQLLKGMRSTVMESGWLDGGTGEDVFRDLLDAEYAKLMAEKNSMGLADMIYRQLSRE
;
A
#
# COMPACT_ATOMS: atom_id res chain seq x y z
N MET A 1 -39.31 5.82 43.40
CA MET A 1 -39.63 5.19 42.10
C MET A 1 -39.35 6.18 40.97
N ILE A 2 -38.08 6.53 40.73
CA ILE A 2 -37.66 7.34 39.58
C ILE A 2 -36.23 6.91 39.22
N TRP A 3 -36.08 6.14 38.15
CA TRP A 3 -34.80 5.71 37.58
C TRP A 3 -34.58 6.54 36.29
N PRO A 4 -33.38 7.07 35.98
CA PRO A 4 -33.20 7.94 34.83
C PRO A 4 -33.03 7.11 33.54
N LEU A 5 -33.92 7.28 32.57
CA LEU A 5 -33.94 6.57 31.29
C LEU A 5 -33.10 7.23 30.18
N THR A 6 -32.25 8.21 30.49
CA THR A 6 -31.51 8.98 29.46
C THR A 6 -30.05 8.58 29.27
N THR A 7 -29.49 7.72 30.13
CA THR A 7 -28.06 7.33 30.06
C THR A 7 -27.76 6.33 28.93
N THR A 8 -28.73 5.57 28.44
CA THR A 8 -28.48 4.53 27.42
C THR A 8 -28.10 5.10 26.06
N SER A 9 -28.62 6.28 25.67
CA SER A 9 -28.38 6.83 24.33
C SER A 9 -26.93 7.30 24.11
N SER A 10 -26.25 7.81 25.15
CA SER A 10 -24.86 8.28 25.05
C SER A 10 -23.85 7.14 25.04
N LEU A 11 -24.18 6.00 25.66
CA LEU A 11 -23.35 4.79 25.63
C LEU A 11 -23.38 4.11 24.26
N LEU A 12 -24.55 4.06 23.61
CA LEU A 12 -24.68 3.51 22.25
C LEU A 12 -23.91 4.35 21.20
N VAL A 13 -23.90 5.68 21.35
CA VAL A 13 -23.11 6.57 20.49
C VAL A 13 -21.60 6.38 20.74
N ARG A 14 -21.18 6.21 22.00
CA ARG A 14 -19.78 5.94 22.35
C ARG A 14 -19.28 4.58 21.83
N GLU A 15 -20.11 3.54 21.92
CA GLU A 15 -19.77 2.22 21.35
C GLU A 15 -19.71 2.26 19.83
N LYS A 16 -20.71 2.84 19.13
CA LYS A 16 -20.65 3.00 17.67
C LYS A 16 -19.43 3.78 17.18
N GLY A 17 -19.00 4.80 17.95
CA GLY A 17 -17.78 5.56 17.64
C GLY A 17 -16.50 4.70 17.67
N LYS A 18 -16.38 3.77 18.64
CA LYS A 18 -15.25 2.84 18.75
C LYS A 18 -15.25 1.75 17.67
N ILE A 19 -16.44 1.27 17.29
CA ILE A 19 -16.58 0.24 16.24
C ILE A 19 -16.17 0.84 14.88
N ASN A 20 -16.62 2.07 14.59
CA ASN A 20 -16.29 2.76 13.34
C ASN A 20 -14.80 3.13 13.25
N SER A 21 -14.15 3.50 14.36
CA SER A 21 -12.72 3.79 14.37
C SER A 21 -11.89 2.54 14.11
N ALA A 22 -12.25 1.40 14.71
CA ALA A 22 -11.56 0.13 14.50
C ALA A 22 -11.71 -0.38 13.05
N SER A 23 -12.89 -0.21 12.43
CA SER A 23 -13.09 -0.50 11.00
C SER A 23 -12.30 0.46 10.10
N GLY A 24 -12.20 1.74 10.48
CA GLY A 24 -11.42 2.74 9.73
C GLY A 24 -9.91 2.51 9.77
N GLU A 25 -9.37 2.02 10.89
CA GLU A 25 -7.95 1.66 11.03
C GLU A 25 -7.58 0.44 10.18
N LYS A 26 -8.35 -0.65 10.28
CA LYS A 26 -8.17 -1.84 9.44
C LYS A 26 -8.21 -1.52 7.94
N ASN A 27 -9.07 -0.58 7.57
CA ASN A 27 -9.21 -0.13 6.19
C ASN A 27 -7.95 0.61 5.69
N LYS A 28 -7.35 1.46 6.53
CA LYS A 28 -6.08 2.12 6.22
C LYS A 28 -4.91 1.14 6.11
N GLU A 29 -4.84 0.15 7.00
CA GLU A 29 -3.83 -0.90 6.96
C GLU A 29 -3.94 -1.74 5.69
N LEU A 30 -5.16 -2.12 5.30
CA LEU A 30 -5.42 -2.85 4.07
C LEU A 30 -4.98 -2.06 2.83
N LEU A 31 -5.30 -0.76 2.79
CA LEU A 31 -4.87 0.11 1.69
C LEU A 31 -3.34 0.27 1.66
N ALA A 32 -2.69 0.37 2.82
CA ALA A 32 -1.23 0.44 2.92
C ALA A 32 -0.57 -0.83 2.36
N ALA A 33 -1.06 -2.01 2.76
CA ALA A 33 -0.58 -3.29 2.24
C ALA A 33 -0.79 -3.41 0.72
N CYS A 34 -1.91 -2.92 0.19
CA CYS A 34 -2.16 -2.90 -1.26
C CYS A 34 -1.16 -2.01 -2.00
N ARG A 35 -0.77 -0.86 -1.42
CA ARG A 35 0.25 0.03 -1.99
C ARG A 35 1.64 -0.57 -1.94
N GLU A 36 1.99 -1.27 -0.86
CA GLU A 36 3.25 -2.01 -0.77
C GLU A 36 3.35 -3.10 -1.84
N PHE A 37 2.24 -3.81 -2.10
CA PHE A 37 2.17 -4.78 -3.19
C PHE A 37 2.35 -4.11 -4.57
N GLU A 38 1.70 -2.97 -4.80
CA GLU A 38 1.88 -2.20 -6.04
C GLU A 38 3.34 -1.73 -6.22
N ALA A 39 4.04 -1.37 -5.14
CA ALA A 39 5.47 -1.08 -5.19
C ALA A 39 6.30 -2.30 -5.63
N ILE A 40 6.06 -3.48 -5.08
CA ILE A 40 6.76 -4.70 -5.53
C ILE A 40 6.51 -4.96 -7.03
N PHE A 41 5.28 -4.73 -7.49
CA PHE A 41 4.96 -4.84 -8.91
C PHE A 41 5.74 -3.84 -9.77
N TYR A 42 5.81 -2.57 -9.36
CA TYR A 42 6.64 -1.57 -10.07
C TYR A 42 8.10 -1.96 -10.12
N GLN A 43 8.66 -2.46 -9.01
CA GLN A 43 10.05 -2.90 -8.99
C GLN A 43 10.30 -4.00 -10.02
N GLN A 44 9.38 -4.98 -10.11
CA GLN A 44 9.49 -6.05 -11.10
C GLN A 44 9.29 -5.57 -12.54
N LEU A 45 8.41 -4.59 -12.75
CA LEU A 45 8.21 -3.93 -14.04
C LEU A 45 9.48 -3.19 -14.48
N LEU A 46 10.09 -2.39 -13.59
CA LEU A 46 11.32 -1.65 -13.86
C LEU A 46 12.50 -2.58 -14.18
N LYS A 47 12.59 -3.70 -13.45
CA LYS A 47 13.58 -4.75 -13.70
C LYS A 47 13.37 -5.41 -15.06
N GLY A 48 12.12 -5.74 -15.39
CA GLY A 48 11.74 -6.30 -16.69
C GLY A 48 11.97 -5.32 -17.86
N MET A 49 11.77 -4.02 -17.67
CA MET A 49 12.11 -3.03 -18.69
C MET A 49 13.62 -2.97 -18.94
N ARG A 50 14.43 -3.04 -17.88
CA ARG A 50 15.90 -2.96 -17.99
C ARG A 50 16.50 -4.18 -18.67
N SER A 51 15.95 -5.37 -18.44
CA SER A 51 16.41 -6.59 -19.13
C SER A 51 16.19 -6.56 -20.64
N THR A 52 15.38 -5.62 -21.16
CA THR A 52 15.22 -5.40 -22.61
C THR A 52 16.28 -4.48 -23.21
N VAL A 53 17.04 -3.76 -22.39
CA VAL A 53 18.14 -2.90 -22.84
C VAL A 53 19.40 -3.76 -22.93
N MET A 54 20.04 -3.81 -24.10
CA MET A 54 21.30 -4.52 -24.28
C MET A 54 22.41 -3.81 -23.50
N GLU A 55 22.99 -4.48 -22.51
CA GLU A 55 24.15 -3.98 -21.78
C GLU A 55 25.37 -3.91 -22.72
N SER A 56 26.00 -2.73 -22.83
CA SER A 56 27.23 -2.56 -23.60
C SER A 56 28.42 -2.99 -22.74
N GLY A 57 28.90 -4.21 -22.95
CA GLY A 57 29.82 -4.95 -22.06
C GLY A 57 31.23 -4.42 -21.83
N TRP A 58 31.47 -3.11 -21.94
CA TRP A 58 32.76 -2.48 -21.61
C TRP A 58 32.72 -1.57 -20.37
N LEU A 59 31.55 -1.02 -20.00
CA LEU A 59 31.38 -0.11 -18.86
C LEU A 59 30.19 -0.48 -17.95
N ASP A 60 29.50 -1.57 -18.26
CA ASP A 60 28.23 -1.97 -17.65
C ASP A 60 28.41 -3.31 -16.91
N GLY A 61 27.78 -3.46 -15.74
CA GLY A 61 27.58 -4.78 -15.11
C GLY A 61 28.60 -5.18 -14.04
N GLY A 62 28.65 -4.44 -12.93
CA GLY A 62 29.33 -4.85 -11.70
C GLY A 62 28.36 -5.22 -10.57
N THR A 63 28.72 -6.19 -9.72
CA THR A 63 27.87 -6.61 -8.57
C THR A 63 27.48 -5.44 -7.65
N GLY A 64 28.38 -4.47 -7.45
CA GLY A 64 28.05 -3.26 -6.69
C GLY A 64 27.01 -2.40 -7.38
N GLU A 65 27.13 -2.24 -8.70
CA GLU A 65 26.18 -1.47 -9.50
C GLU A 65 24.79 -2.12 -9.50
N ASP A 66 24.71 -3.44 -9.63
CA ASP A 66 23.45 -4.17 -9.56
C ASP A 66 22.73 -3.99 -8.23
N VAL A 67 23.47 -4.03 -7.12
CA VAL A 67 22.90 -3.77 -5.78
C VAL A 67 22.39 -2.34 -5.68
N PHE A 68 23.17 -1.35 -6.14
CA PHE A 68 22.73 0.05 -6.12
C PHE A 68 21.52 0.29 -7.04
N ARG A 69 21.45 -0.37 -8.20
CA ARG A 69 20.30 -0.32 -9.10
C ARG A 69 19.07 -0.95 -8.46
N ASP A 70 19.19 -2.13 -7.86
CA ASP A 70 18.06 -2.80 -7.19
C ASP A 70 17.52 -1.92 -6.04
N LEU A 71 18.40 -1.25 -5.28
CA LEU A 71 18.01 -0.28 -4.24
C LEU A 71 17.33 0.97 -4.81
N LEU A 72 17.86 1.52 -5.90
CA LEU A 72 17.26 2.66 -6.59
C LEU A 72 15.86 2.32 -7.12
N ASP A 73 15.71 1.12 -7.68
CA ASP A 73 14.45 0.63 -8.23
C ASP A 73 13.40 0.43 -7.16
N ALA A 74 13.81 -0.06 -5.99
CA ALA A 74 12.92 -0.16 -4.83
C ALA A 74 12.36 1.21 -4.42
N GLU A 75 13.19 2.26 -4.40
CA GLU A 75 12.69 3.60 -4.04
C GLU A 75 11.87 4.27 -5.12
N TYR A 76 12.22 4.09 -6.39
CA TYR A 76 11.37 4.54 -7.48
C TYR A 76 10.02 3.85 -7.46
N ALA A 77 10.00 2.54 -7.24
CA ALA A 77 8.77 1.78 -7.13
C ALA A 77 7.88 2.28 -5.97
N LYS A 78 8.47 2.56 -4.81
CA LYS A 78 7.76 3.15 -3.67
C LYS A 78 7.16 4.52 -3.98
N LEU A 79 7.94 5.42 -4.59
CA LEU A 79 7.47 6.75 -4.99
C LEU A 79 6.35 6.67 -6.04
N MET A 80 6.42 5.72 -6.98
CA MET A 80 5.39 5.50 -7.99
C MET A 80 4.09 4.95 -7.39
N ALA A 81 4.19 4.03 -6.43
CA ALA A 81 3.06 3.49 -5.69
C ALA A 81 2.40 4.56 -4.78
N GLU A 82 3.19 5.40 -4.11
CA GLU A 82 2.66 6.51 -3.29
C GLU A 82 1.88 7.53 -4.13
N LYS A 83 2.35 7.80 -5.34
CA LYS A 83 1.65 8.68 -6.30
C LYS A 83 0.40 8.07 -6.92
N ASN A 84 0.13 6.78 -6.66
CA ASN A 84 -1.03 6.06 -7.19
C ASN A 84 -1.14 6.16 -8.73
N SER A 85 -0.03 5.95 -9.44
CA SER A 85 0.03 6.23 -10.88
C SER A 85 -0.62 5.13 -11.75
N MET A 86 -0.72 3.89 -11.26
CA MET A 86 -1.27 2.74 -12.00
C MET A 86 -2.67 2.35 -11.50
N GLY A 87 -2.99 2.64 -10.24
CA GLY A 87 -4.30 2.34 -9.65
C GLY A 87 -4.50 0.86 -9.31
N LEU A 88 -3.42 0.07 -9.31
CA LEU A 88 -3.49 -1.36 -8.99
C LEU A 88 -3.85 -1.58 -7.52
N ALA A 89 -3.26 -0.79 -6.61
CA ALA A 89 -3.58 -0.85 -5.19
C ALA A 89 -5.08 -0.59 -4.93
N ASP A 90 -5.66 0.39 -5.62
CA ASP A 90 -7.09 0.70 -5.49
C ASP A 90 -7.99 -0.44 -6.01
N MET A 91 -7.58 -1.10 -7.09
CA MET A 91 -8.32 -2.24 -7.63
C MET A 91 -8.32 -3.43 -6.66
N ILE A 92 -7.14 -3.76 -6.11
CA ILE A 92 -6.98 -4.84 -5.13
C ILE A 92 -7.76 -4.51 -3.85
N TYR A 93 -7.64 -3.29 -3.36
CA TYR A 93 -8.37 -2.81 -2.20
C TYR A 93 -9.88 -2.90 -2.39
N ARG A 94 -10.41 -2.51 -3.57
CA ARG A 94 -11.84 -2.64 -3.87
C ARG A 94 -12.30 -4.10 -3.88
N GLN A 95 -11.45 -5.03 -4.27
CA GLN A 95 -11.78 -6.45 -4.23
C GLN A 95 -11.78 -6.99 -2.80
N LEU A 96 -10.71 -6.72 -2.04
CA LEU A 96 -10.57 -7.20 -0.66
C LEU A 96 -11.56 -6.55 0.32
N SER A 97 -11.94 -5.30 0.11
CA SER A 97 -12.93 -4.60 0.96
C SER A 97 -14.37 -5.11 0.79
N ARG A 98 -14.63 -5.93 -0.25
CA ARG A 98 -15.93 -6.56 -0.49
C ARG A 98 -16.04 -7.98 0.06
N GLU A 99 -14.91 -8.58 0.41
CA GLU A 99 -14.83 -9.88 1.10
C GLU A 99 -14.91 -9.69 2.63
#